data_AF-A0AAW3GL39-F1
#
_entry.id   AF-A0AAW3GL39-F1
#
_cell.length_a   1.000
_cell.length_b   1.000
_cell.length_c   1.000
_cell.angle_alpha   90.00
_cell.angle_beta   90.00
_cell.angle_gamma   90.00
#
_symmetry.space_group_name_H-M   'P 1'
#
loop_
_entity.id
_entity.type
_entity.pdbx_description
1 polymer ?
#
loop_
_entity_poly.entity_id
_entity_poly.type
_entity_poly.pdbx_seq_one_letter_code
_entity_poly.pdbx_strand_id
1 'polypeptide(L)' 'MSTKETVIDLFDRLFMEDVSDMMDEDLFDAGVLDSLGTVELIVEIESIFNIKVPISEFGREDWNTANKIIQGIEELQHA' A
#
# COMPACT_ATOMS: atom_id res chain seq x y z
N MET A 1 -4.27 -9.48 -13.14
CA MET A 1 -3.70 -9.35 -11.79
C MET A 1 -4.77 -8.75 -10.92
N SER A 2 -5.01 -9.36 -9.76
CA SER A 2 -5.84 -8.79 -8.71
C SER A 2 -5.12 -7.63 -8.01
N THR A 3 -5.85 -6.73 -7.36
CA THR A 3 -5.27 -5.63 -6.56
C THR A 3 -4.28 -6.17 -5.54
N LYS A 4 -4.60 -7.30 -4.89
CA LYS A 4 -3.71 -8.00 -3.97
C LYS A 4 -2.37 -8.39 -4.60
N GLU A 5 -2.38 -9.09 -5.74
CA GLU A 5 -1.14 -9.51 -6.41
C GLU A 5 -0.28 -8.32 -6.79
N THR A 6 -0.90 -7.24 -7.28
CA THR A 6 -0.19 -6.02 -7.65
C THR A 6 0.41 -5.31 -6.44
N VAL A 7 -0.29 -5.25 -5.30
CA VAL A 7 0.26 -4.67 -4.08
C VAL A 7 1.44 -5.48 -3.57
N ILE A 8 1.35 -6.82 -3.54
CA ILE A 8 2.46 -7.68 -3.10
C ILE A 8 3.70 -7.46 -4.00
N ASP A 9 3.52 -7.46 -5.32
CA ASP A 9 4.60 -7.16 -6.27
C ASP A 9 5.20 -5.76 -6.06
N LEU A 10 4.36 -4.78 -5.74
CA LEU A 10 4.80 -3.42 -5.47
C LEU A 10 5.71 -3.35 -4.23
N PHE A 11 5.33 -4.05 -3.16
CA PHE A 11 6.13 -4.12 -1.94
C PHE A 11 7.47 -4.82 -2.16
N ASP A 12 7.47 -5.94 -2.91
CA ASP A 12 8.70 -6.63 -3.29
C ASP A 12 9.62 -5.72 -4.14
N ARG A 13 9.06 -4.95 -5.08
CA ARG A 13 9.84 -4.03 -5.93
C ARG A 13 10.37 -2.80 -5.20
N LEU A 14 9.57 -2.17 -4.34
CA LEU A 14 9.93 -0.91 -3.68
C LEU A 14 10.73 -1.13 -2.40
N PHE A 15 10.39 -2.15 -1.63
CA PHE A 15 10.94 -2.37 -0.30
C PHE A 15 11.76 -3.66 -0.18
N MET A 16 11.80 -4.50 -1.22
CA MET A 16 12.41 -5.84 -1.20
C MET A 16 11.82 -6.74 -0.11
N GLU A 17 10.55 -6.51 0.23
CA GLU A 17 9.84 -7.20 1.30
C GLU A 17 8.59 -7.91 0.75
N ASP A 18 8.48 -9.21 1.04
CA ASP A 18 7.30 -9.99 0.71
C ASP A 18 6.26 -9.86 1.83
N VAL A 19 5.25 -9.04 1.59
CA VAL A 19 4.16 -8.79 2.55
C VAL A 19 3.06 -9.87 2.53
N SER A 20 3.15 -10.88 1.66
CA SER A 20 2.10 -11.88 1.48
C SER A 20 1.88 -12.77 2.71
N ASP A 21 2.93 -12.96 3.51
CA ASP A 21 2.90 -13.69 4.79
C ASP A 21 2.57 -12.80 6.00
N MET A 22 2.49 -11.48 5.84
CA MET A 22 2.29 -10.50 6.92
C MET A 22 1.20 -9.45 6.59
N MET A 23 0.14 -9.90 5.93
CA MET A 23 -0.91 -9.04 5.37
C MET A 23 -1.66 -8.16 6.40
N ASP A 24 -1.70 -8.61 7.65
CA ASP A 24 -2.37 -7.94 8.78
C ASP A 24 -1.37 -7.36 9.79
N GLU A 25 -0.06 -7.48 9.54
CA GLU A 25 0.96 -6.89 10.41
C GLU A 25 1.14 -5.41 10.10
N ASP A 26 1.52 -4.65 11.13
CA ASP A 26 1.83 -3.24 11.01
C ASP A 26 3.18 -3.06 10.31
N LEU A 27 3.13 -2.62 9.05
CA LEU A 27 4.27 -2.42 8.17
C LEU A 27 5.17 -1.26 8.63
N PHE A 28 4.64 -0.31 9.40
CA PHE A 28 5.47 0.76 9.99
C PHE A 28 6.25 0.23 11.20
N ASP A 29 5.62 -0.55 12.06
CA ASP A 29 6.30 -1.19 13.21
C ASP A 29 7.28 -2.28 12.76
N ALA A 30 6.95 -3.01 11.69
CA ALA A 30 7.86 -3.98 11.05
C ALA A 30 9.07 -3.30 10.38
N GLY A 31 9.02 -1.97 10.18
CA GLY A 31 10.07 -1.19 9.53
C GLY A 31 10.11 -1.32 8.01
N VAL A 32 9.05 -1.90 7.40
CA VAL A 32 8.86 -2.00 5.95
C VAL A 32 8.50 -0.64 5.36
N LEU A 33 7.59 0.10 6.02
CA LEU A 33 7.18 1.43 5.61
C LEU A 33 7.77 2.52 6.49
N ASP A 34 8.36 3.51 5.85
CA ASP A 34 8.78 4.76 6.46
C ASP A 34 8.05 5.97 5.83
N SER A 35 8.39 7.19 6.24
CA SER A 35 7.70 8.39 5.75
C SER A 35 7.98 8.68 4.27
N LEU A 36 9.16 8.34 3.75
CA LEU A 36 9.50 8.49 2.34
C LEU A 36 8.96 7.32 1.51
N GLY A 37 9.14 6.08 1.98
CA GLY A 37 8.59 4.89 1.33
C GLY A 37 7.08 4.96 1.14
N THR A 38 6.36 5.51 2.12
CA THR A 38 4.91 5.75 2.01
C THR A 38 4.55 6.67 0.85
N VAL A 39 5.33 7.73 0.61
CA VAL A 39 5.06 8.66 -0.50
C VAL A 39 5.34 7.98 -1.84
N GLU A 40 6.41 7.19 -1.93
CA GLU A 40 6.75 6.44 -3.14
C GLU A 40 5.69 5.37 -3.46
N LEU A 41 5.24 4.64 -2.44
CA LEU A 41 4.13 3.70 -2.52
C LEU A 41 2.87 4.36 -3.11
N ILE A 42 2.48 5.52 -2.60
CA ILE A 42 1.31 6.27 -3.07
C ILE A 42 1.44 6.62 -4.55
N VAL A 43 2.58 7.16 -4.96
CA VAL A 43 2.81 7.59 -6.35
C VAL A 43 2.71 6.41 -7.30
N GLU A 44 3.29 5.27 -6.94
CA GLU A 44 3.20 4.05 -7.77
C GLU A 44 1.78 3.48 -7.81
N ILE A 45 1.06 3.48 -6.69
CA ILE A 45 -0.35 3.07 -6.64
C ILE A 45 -1.21 3.95 -7.55
N GLU A 46 -1.09 5.29 -7.45
CA GLU A 46 -1.82 6.22 -8.30
C GLU A 46 -1.53 5.95 -9.79
N SER A 47 -0.27 5.67 -10.13
CA SER A 47 0.18 5.37 -11.49
C SER A 47 -0.40 4.06 -12.03
N ILE A 48 -0.33 2.97 -11.24
CA ILE A 48 -0.71 1.62 -11.68
C ILE A 48 -2.23 1.46 -11.72
N PHE A 49 -2.92 1.92 -10.69
CA PHE A 49 -4.37 1.77 -10.57
C PHE A 49 -5.13 2.93 -11.21
N ASN A 50 -4.43 3.97 -11.68
CA ASN A 50 -4.99 5.18 -12.28
C ASN A 50 -6.06 5.82 -11.36
N ILE A 51 -5.73 5.91 -10.06
CA ILE A 51 -6.56 6.50 -9.01
C ILE A 51 -5.90 7.76 -8.45
N LYS A 52 -6.65 8.50 -7.63
CA LYS A 52 -6.17 9.63 -6.84
C LYS A 52 -6.23 9.26 -5.37
N VAL A 53 -5.08 9.22 -4.70
CA VAL A 53 -4.98 8.92 -3.28
C VAL A 53 -4.75 10.24 -2.54
N PRO A 54 -5.74 10.77 -1.81
CA PRO A 54 -5.54 11.99 -1.04
C PRO A 54 -4.64 11.69 0.16
N ILE A 55 -3.53 12.43 0.28
CA ILE A 55 -2.54 12.26 1.37
C ILE A 55 -3.20 12.36 2.76
N SER A 56 -4.32 13.07 2.88
CA SER A 56 -5.10 13.16 4.13
C SER A 56 -5.74 11.84 4.56
N GLU A 57 -6.02 10.92 3.63
CA GLU A 57 -6.54 9.57 3.93
C GLU A 57 -5.42 8.56 4.20
N PHE A 58 -4.15 8.95 3.96
CA PHE A 58 -2.98 8.14 4.28
C PHE A 58 -2.55 8.31 5.74
N GLY A 59 -3.52 8.10 6.65
CA GLY A 59 -3.25 7.97 8.06
C GLY A 59 -2.40 6.72 8.31
N ARG A 60 -1.40 6.79 9.20
CA ARG A 60 -0.63 5.61 9.61
C ARG A 60 -1.54 4.49 10.10
N GLU A 61 -2.64 4.81 10.78
CA GLU A 61 -3.58 3.80 11.28
C GLU A 61 -4.50 3.22 10.19
N ASP A 62 -4.71 3.95 9.10
CA ASP A 62 -5.60 3.56 8.00
C ASP A 62 -4.88 2.70 6.96
N TRP A 63 -3.56 2.86 6.81
CA TRP A 63 -2.75 2.14 5.80
C TRP A 63 -1.55 1.39 6.41
N ASN A 64 -1.61 1.02 7.70
CA ASN A 64 -0.52 0.29 8.35
C ASN A 64 -0.37 -1.17 7.93
N THR A 65 -1.34 -1.80 7.27
CA THR A 65 -1.26 -3.23 6.91
C THR A 65 -1.53 -3.41 5.43
N ALA A 66 -0.93 -4.44 4.80
CA ALA A 66 -1.14 -4.68 3.37
C ALA A 66 -2.61 -4.89 3.02
N ASN A 67 -3.39 -5.55 3.88
CA ASN A 67 -4.83 -5.72 3.69
C ASN A 67 -5.58 -4.39 3.65
N LYS A 68 -5.28 -3.47 4.57
CA LYS A 68 -5.90 -2.13 4.57
C LYS A 68 -5.53 -1.31 3.34
N ILE A 69 -4.27 -1.41 2.90
CA ILE A 69 -3.79 -0.76 1.68
C ILE A 69 -4.59 -1.26 0.47
N ILE A 70 -4.75 -2.57 0.33
CA ILE A 70 -5.54 -3.18 -0.75
C ILE A 70 -6.99 -2.71 -0.69
N GLN A 71 -7.61 -2.73 0.48
CA GLN A 71 -8.97 -2.28 0.67
C GLN A 71 -9.14 -0.81 0.25
N GLY A 72 -8.24 0.08 0.69
CA GLY A 72 -8.29 1.49 0.33
C GLY A 72 -8.14 1.73 -1.17
N ILE A 73 -7.29 0.95 -1.85
CA ILE A 73 -7.18 0.99 -3.32
C ILE A 73 -8.50 0.58 -3.97
N GLU A 74 -9.10 -0.54 -3.54
CA GLU A 74 -10.35 -1.03 -4.10
C GLU A 74 -11.49 -0.03 -3.89
N GLU A 75 -11.58 0.60 -2.71
CA GLU A 75 -12.56 1.65 -2.43
C GLU A 75 -12.39 2.85 -3.37
N LEU A 76 -11.15 3.31 -3.58
CA LEU A 76 -10.85 4.44 -4.47
C LEU A 76 -11.05 4.11 -5.96
N GLN A 77 -10.88 2.85 -6.36
CA GLN A 77 -11.19 2.41 -7.73
C GLN A 77 -12.70 2.39 -8.03
N HIS A 78 -13.53 2.28 -7.00
CA HIS A 78 -14.98 2.23 -7.11
C HIS A 78 -15.69 3.54 -6.72
N ALA A 79 -14.94 4.57 -6.32
CA ALA A 79 -15.42 5.92 -5.99
C ALA A 79 -15.63 6.80 -7.24
#